data_AF-A0A445GG28-F1
#
_entry.id   AF-A0A445GG28-F1
#
_cell.length_a   1.000
_cell.length_b   1.000
_cell.length_c   1.000
_cell.angle_alpha   90.00
_cell.angle_beta   90.00
_cell.angle_gamma   90.00
#
_symmetry.space_group_name_H-M   'P 1'
#
loop_
_entity.id
_entity.type
_entity.pdbx_description
1 polymer ?
#
loop_
_entity_poly.entity_id
_entity_poly.type
_entity_poly.pdbx_seq_one_letter_code
_entity_poly.pdbx_strand_id
1 'polypeptide(L)'
;MESCIFRYHHPTLLTLPSISHKPHFRFFTRPDLGGGGVSSSSSCFLYYRRRPFIRASAGASPCEFSSLNSPLEPRSMVGKFLSAVLQNHPQMFHVAVGEELKLLAEDRDAAHARMVLGSASDEALLHRRIAQVKENQCQIAVEDVMYLLIFYKFSEIRVPMVPKLSSCLYNGRLEILPSKDWELESIHSSEVLDMIREHITTVTGLRAKSSVTECWATTQVRQFLLARVYVASILYGYFLKSVSLRYHLERNLSLANHDLHLGHRTSVMFSYGFKDAIFGHLSNMPSLGQGLIRPEEEIEDLKCYVMSFHPGSLQRCARLRSKEAVNLVGSYSCALFNNKESGSVENDDVILTSFSSLKRLVLEAVAFGSFLWETEDYIDNVYKLKDD
;
A
#
# COMPACT_ATOMS: atom_id res chain seq x y z
N MET A 1 -35.63 0.79 5.48
CA MET A 1 -35.09 1.35 6.73
C MET A 1 -34.43 0.21 7.48
N GLU A 2 -33.24 -0.21 7.04
CA GLU A 2 -31.93 0.38 7.37
C GLU A 2 -31.57 0.23 8.85
N SER A 3 -30.75 -0.78 9.14
CA SER A 3 -29.53 -0.68 9.97
C SER A 3 -28.89 -2.08 10.14
N CYS A 4 -28.21 -2.56 9.10
CA CYS A 4 -27.26 -3.67 9.26
C CYS A 4 -25.95 -3.12 9.84
N ILE A 5 -25.78 -3.34 11.14
CA ILE A 5 -24.53 -3.19 11.88
C ILE A 5 -23.64 -4.39 11.50
N PHE A 6 -22.63 -4.17 10.65
CA PHE A 6 -21.56 -5.14 10.48
C PHE A 6 -20.68 -5.12 11.74
N ARG A 7 -20.85 -6.14 12.58
CA ARG A 7 -19.93 -6.42 13.69
C ARG A 7 -18.59 -6.87 13.13
N TYR A 8 -17.55 -6.18 13.55
CA TYR A 8 -16.15 -6.53 13.39
C TYR A 8 -15.89 -7.96 13.92
N HIS A 9 -15.50 -8.87 13.05
CA HIS A 9 -14.78 -10.07 13.44
C HIS A 9 -13.27 -9.81 13.26
N HIS A 10 -12.53 -9.98 14.34
CA HIS A 10 -11.07 -9.95 14.39
C HIS A 10 -10.46 -10.87 13.30
N PRO A 11 -9.35 -10.46 12.66
CA PRO A 11 -8.64 -11.33 11.74
C PRO A 11 -7.88 -12.40 12.52
N THR A 12 -8.30 -13.66 12.36
CA THR A 12 -7.57 -14.82 12.83
C THR A 12 -6.28 -14.97 12.02
N LEU A 13 -5.17 -15.04 12.77
CA LEU A 13 -3.79 -15.21 12.34
C LEU A 13 -3.59 -16.33 11.30
N LEU A 14 -2.76 -16.05 10.28
CA LEU A 14 -2.20 -17.06 9.41
C LEU A 14 -1.03 -17.75 10.12
N THR A 15 -1.28 -18.92 10.69
CA THR A 15 -0.27 -19.88 11.12
C THR A 15 0.21 -20.70 9.91
N LEU A 16 1.53 -20.82 9.75
CA LEU A 16 2.17 -21.85 8.90
C LEU A 16 1.95 -23.26 9.52
N PRO A 17 2.08 -24.35 8.74
CA PRO A 17 1.12 -25.46 8.77
C PRO A 17 1.42 -26.58 9.78
N SER A 18 0.36 -27.18 10.36
CA SER A 18 0.34 -28.60 10.75
C SER A 18 -1.09 -29.15 11.00
N ILE A 19 -1.44 -30.19 10.21
CA ILE A 19 -2.16 -31.44 10.54
C ILE A 19 -3.58 -31.41 11.15
N SER A 20 -4.54 -31.87 10.32
CA SER A 20 -5.77 -32.68 10.56
C SER A 20 -6.53 -32.56 11.89
N HIS A 21 -7.84 -32.24 11.81
CA HIS A 21 -8.95 -33.15 12.16
C HIS A 21 -10.31 -32.47 11.85
N LYS A 22 -11.24 -33.21 11.24
CA LYS A 22 -12.64 -32.81 10.96
C LYS A 22 -13.45 -32.68 12.26
N PRO A 23 -14.54 -31.88 12.27
CA PRO A 23 -15.85 -32.53 12.26
C PRO A 23 -16.97 -31.83 11.45
N HIS A 24 -18.01 -32.62 11.18
CA HIS A 24 -19.30 -32.34 10.55
C HIS A 24 -20.19 -31.37 11.34
N PHE A 25 -21.14 -30.68 10.68
CA PHE A 25 -22.57 -30.51 11.07
C PHE A 25 -23.29 -29.69 9.96
N ARG A 26 -24.07 -30.34 9.07
CA ARG A 26 -25.55 -30.42 9.01
C ARG A 26 -26.33 -29.09 8.96
N PHE A 27 -26.87 -28.88 7.76
CA PHE A 27 -28.02 -28.08 7.32
C PHE A 27 -29.07 -27.72 8.38
N PHE A 28 -29.59 -26.49 8.34
CA PHE A 28 -31.03 -26.22 8.39
C PHE A 28 -31.38 -24.88 7.72
N THR A 29 -32.61 -24.85 7.23
CA THR A 29 -33.25 -24.00 6.22
C THR A 29 -33.77 -22.65 6.71
N ARG A 30 -33.91 -21.73 5.74
CA ARG A 30 -34.63 -20.44 5.75
C ARG A 30 -36.10 -20.58 6.17
N PRO A 31 -36.79 -19.48 6.53
CA PRO A 31 -37.63 -18.83 5.52
C PRO A 31 -37.67 -17.28 5.56
N ASP A 32 -38.27 -16.75 4.50
CA ASP A 32 -38.47 -15.36 4.05
C ASP A 32 -39.30 -14.43 4.95
N LEU A 33 -39.21 -13.12 4.65
CA LEU A 33 -40.31 -12.12 4.49
C LEU A 33 -39.68 -10.73 4.22
N GLY A 34 -39.88 -10.08 3.06
CA GLY A 34 -40.87 -9.00 2.80
C GLY A 34 -40.51 -7.70 3.54
N GLY A 35 -40.16 -6.55 2.96
CA GLY A 35 -40.76 -5.79 1.86
C GLY A 35 -41.22 -4.41 2.39
N GLY A 36 -40.88 -3.29 1.72
CA GLY A 36 -41.52 -1.99 1.95
C GLY A 36 -40.59 -0.79 2.21
N GLY A 37 -40.51 0.14 1.25
CA GLY A 37 -39.93 1.47 1.42
C GLY A 37 -40.94 2.50 1.96
N VAL A 38 -40.49 3.76 2.16
CA VAL A 38 -41.15 5.03 1.77
C VAL A 38 -40.20 6.20 2.10
N SER A 39 -40.18 7.16 1.17
CA SER A 39 -39.51 8.45 1.06
C SER A 39 -40.13 9.59 1.90
N SER A 40 -39.35 10.63 2.24
CA SER A 40 -39.88 11.99 2.42
C SER A 40 -38.79 13.06 2.32
N SER A 41 -38.98 13.97 1.37
CA SER A 41 -38.24 15.22 1.12
C SER A 41 -38.68 16.33 2.08
N SER A 42 -37.83 17.34 2.33
CA SER A 42 -38.24 18.75 2.50
C SER A 42 -37.03 19.68 2.56
N SER A 43 -37.23 20.89 2.04
CA SER A 43 -36.25 21.82 1.49
C SER A 43 -36.23 23.18 2.20
N CYS A 44 -35.03 23.81 2.24
CA CYS A 44 -34.71 25.26 2.27
C CYS A 44 -35.19 26.10 3.49
N PHE A 45 -34.45 27.07 4.06
CA PHE A 45 -33.82 28.26 3.44
C PHE A 45 -32.65 28.87 4.27
N LEU A 46 -31.57 29.20 3.54
CA LEU A 46 -30.71 30.40 3.53
C LEU A 46 -30.38 31.20 4.81
N TYR A 47 -29.06 31.40 5.07
CA TYR A 47 -28.41 32.74 5.13
C TYR A 47 -26.93 32.65 4.72
N TYR A 48 -26.57 33.34 3.64
CA TYR A 48 -25.25 33.40 3.01
C TYR A 48 -24.39 34.53 3.62
N ARG A 49 -23.09 34.27 3.87
CA ARG A 49 -22.07 35.32 3.99
C ARG A 49 -21.15 35.26 2.76
N ARG A 50 -21.24 36.28 1.89
CA ARG A 50 -20.53 36.40 0.61
C ARG A 50 -19.01 36.58 0.80
N ARG A 51 -18.20 35.81 0.08
CA ARG A 51 -16.83 36.17 -0.36
C ARG A 51 -16.79 36.10 -1.89
N PRO A 52 -16.03 36.95 -2.59
CA PRO A 52 -16.10 37.04 -4.06
C PRO A 52 -15.51 35.78 -4.69
N PHE A 53 -16.34 35.07 -5.47
CA PHE A 53 -15.94 33.95 -6.29
C PHE A 53 -15.63 34.49 -7.69
N ILE A 54 -14.36 34.48 -8.09
CA ILE A 54 -14.00 34.67 -9.50
C ILE A 54 -14.34 33.37 -10.22
N ARG A 55 -15.45 33.37 -10.97
CA ARG A 55 -15.82 32.27 -11.85
C ARG A 55 -15.01 32.41 -13.14
N ALA A 56 -13.83 31.79 -13.18
CA ALA A 56 -13.21 31.42 -14.44
C ALA A 56 -13.97 30.19 -14.99
N SER A 57 -14.72 30.35 -16.07
CA SER A 57 -15.27 29.22 -16.83
C SER A 57 -14.16 28.68 -17.73
N ALA A 58 -13.27 27.86 -17.18
CA ALA A 58 -12.52 26.91 -17.99
C ALA A 58 -13.46 25.73 -18.25
N GLY A 59 -13.71 25.39 -19.52
CA GLY A 59 -14.53 24.25 -19.89
C GLY A 59 -14.01 23.00 -19.18
N ALA A 60 -14.85 22.42 -18.34
CA ALA A 60 -14.58 21.13 -17.75
C ALA A 60 -14.63 20.10 -18.88
N SER A 61 -13.50 19.79 -19.50
CA SER A 61 -13.32 18.45 -20.05
C SER A 61 -13.32 17.53 -18.82
N PRO A 62 -14.27 16.59 -18.68
CA PRO A 62 -14.15 15.56 -17.67
C PRO A 62 -12.87 14.79 -18.01
N CYS A 63 -11.78 15.03 -17.28
CA CYS A 63 -10.63 14.15 -17.33
C CYS A 63 -11.08 12.86 -16.67
N GLU A 64 -11.60 11.93 -17.46
CA GLU A 64 -11.96 10.60 -16.99
C GLU A 64 -10.65 9.89 -16.60
N PHE A 65 -10.46 9.69 -15.30
CA PHE A 65 -9.32 8.95 -14.72
C PHE A 65 -9.20 7.52 -15.28
N SER A 66 -10.24 7.05 -15.98
CA SER A 66 -10.28 5.86 -16.82
C SER A 66 -9.14 5.79 -17.84
N SER A 67 -8.50 6.92 -18.20
CA SER A 67 -7.33 6.96 -19.09
C SER A 67 -6.05 6.36 -18.48
N LEU A 68 -5.95 6.21 -17.16
CA LEU A 68 -4.77 5.66 -16.49
C LEU A 68 -4.81 4.13 -16.31
N ASN A 69 -5.86 3.46 -16.79
CA ASN A 69 -6.07 2.01 -16.63
C ASN A 69 -5.92 1.53 -15.17
N SER A 70 -6.22 2.40 -14.21
CA SER A 70 -6.12 2.09 -12.79
C SER A 70 -7.37 1.33 -12.31
N PRO A 71 -7.21 0.32 -11.43
CA PRO A 71 -8.35 -0.32 -10.76
C PRO A 71 -9.16 0.62 -9.87
N LEU A 72 -8.50 1.57 -9.18
CA LEU A 72 -9.07 2.37 -8.10
C LEU A 72 -9.12 3.86 -8.48
N GLU A 73 -10.32 4.45 -8.43
CA GLU A 73 -10.52 5.87 -8.69
C GLU A 73 -10.51 6.70 -7.40
N PRO A 74 -9.90 7.90 -7.39
CA PRO A 74 -9.91 8.79 -6.23
C PRO A 74 -11.32 9.24 -5.85
N ARG A 75 -11.63 9.18 -4.55
CA ARG A 75 -12.98 9.50 -4.03
C ARG A 75 -13.12 10.95 -3.57
N SER A 76 -12.05 11.52 -3.05
CA SER A 76 -11.97 12.88 -2.51
C SER A 76 -11.71 13.92 -3.60
N MET A 77 -11.99 15.18 -3.28
CA MET A 77 -11.63 16.32 -4.15
C MET A 77 -10.11 16.47 -4.27
N VAL A 78 -9.38 16.26 -3.18
CA VAL A 78 -7.90 16.28 -3.15
C VAL A 78 -7.34 15.20 -4.08
N GLY A 79 -7.83 13.97 -3.97
CA GLY A 79 -7.44 12.87 -4.84
C GLY A 79 -7.72 13.16 -6.30
N LYS A 80 -8.89 13.72 -6.64
CA LYS A 80 -9.22 14.13 -8.03
C LYS A 80 -8.33 15.26 -8.55
N PHE A 81 -8.00 16.23 -7.70
CA PHE A 81 -7.07 17.30 -8.03
C PHE A 81 -5.66 16.76 -8.29
N LEU A 82 -5.12 15.98 -7.36
CA LEU A 82 -3.78 15.38 -7.48
C LEU A 82 -3.66 14.42 -8.65
N SER A 83 -4.75 13.70 -8.95
CA SER A 83 -4.90 12.91 -10.16
C SER A 83 -4.74 13.76 -11.44
N ALA A 84 -5.40 14.91 -11.51
CA ALA A 84 -5.24 15.83 -12.64
C ALA A 84 -3.83 16.43 -12.70
N VAL A 85 -3.21 16.74 -11.56
CA VAL A 85 -1.81 17.19 -11.50
C VAL A 85 -0.87 16.09 -12.02
N LEU A 86 -1.08 14.85 -11.60
CA LEU A 86 -0.28 13.71 -12.03
C LEU A 86 -0.36 13.46 -13.53
N GLN A 87 -1.53 13.64 -14.14
CA GLN A 87 -1.72 13.48 -15.58
C GLN A 87 -1.12 14.63 -16.40
N ASN A 88 -1.30 15.88 -15.95
CA ASN A 88 -0.95 17.06 -16.74
C ASN A 88 0.45 17.61 -16.43
N HIS A 89 0.89 17.50 -15.17
CA HIS A 89 2.13 18.07 -14.65
C HIS A 89 2.84 17.11 -13.66
N PRO A 90 3.30 15.93 -14.10
CA PRO A 90 3.91 14.92 -13.22
C PRO A 90 5.06 15.45 -12.34
N GLN A 91 5.87 16.38 -12.88
CA GLN A 91 6.99 16.99 -12.16
C GLN A 91 6.58 17.83 -10.94
N MET A 92 5.33 18.32 -10.90
CA MET A 92 4.80 19.10 -9.78
C MET A 92 4.08 18.22 -8.75
N PHE A 93 3.92 16.93 -9.02
CA PHE A 93 3.07 16.03 -8.24
C PHE A 93 3.48 15.97 -6.77
N HIS A 94 4.77 15.75 -6.47
CA HIS A 94 5.25 15.69 -5.09
C HIS A 94 5.08 17.00 -4.31
N VAL A 95 5.25 18.13 -4.98
CA VAL A 95 5.05 19.45 -4.35
C VAL A 95 3.58 19.63 -4.00
N ALA A 96 2.69 19.35 -4.94
CA ALA A 96 1.24 19.42 -4.73
C ALA A 96 0.78 18.47 -3.61
N VAL A 97 1.30 17.24 -3.58
CA VAL A 97 1.02 16.28 -2.49
C VAL A 97 1.40 16.87 -1.12
N GLY A 98 2.61 17.43 -1.00
CA GLY A 98 3.08 18.02 0.25
C GLY A 98 2.24 19.21 0.71
N GLU A 99 1.77 20.05 -0.21
CA GLU A 99 0.87 21.16 0.08
C GLU A 99 -0.51 20.68 0.52
N GLU A 100 -1.11 19.75 -0.21
CA GLU A 100 -2.43 19.20 0.11
C GLU A 100 -2.43 18.46 1.46
N LEU A 101 -1.38 17.71 1.78
CA LEU A 101 -1.25 17.04 3.10
C LEU A 101 -1.17 18.04 4.26
N LYS A 102 -0.47 19.16 4.08
CA LYS A 102 -0.42 20.24 5.09
C LYS A 102 -1.78 20.88 5.29
N LEU A 103 -2.47 21.21 4.20
CA LEU A 103 -3.82 21.78 4.26
C LEU A 103 -4.79 20.83 4.95
N LEU A 104 -4.74 19.52 4.65
CA LEU A 104 -5.54 18.50 5.32
C LEU A 104 -5.26 18.43 6.83
N ALA A 105 -3.98 18.48 7.23
CA ALA A 105 -3.59 18.50 8.64
C ALA A 105 -4.14 19.75 9.35
N GLU A 106 -3.94 20.93 8.78
CA GLU A 106 -4.41 22.20 9.33
C GLU A 106 -5.94 22.24 9.48
N ASP A 107 -6.67 21.78 8.47
CA ASP A 107 -8.14 21.75 8.49
C ASP A 107 -8.68 20.80 9.56
N ARG A 108 -8.07 19.61 9.70
CA ARG A 108 -8.41 18.62 10.72
C ARG A 108 -8.14 19.17 12.11
N ASP A 109 -6.93 19.69 12.34
CA ASP A 109 -6.48 20.15 13.64
C ASP A 109 -7.26 21.40 14.08
N ALA A 110 -7.59 22.30 13.14
CA ALA A 110 -8.46 23.44 13.42
C ALA A 110 -9.90 23.02 13.78
N ALA A 111 -10.45 21.99 13.12
CA ALA A 111 -11.76 21.45 13.48
C ALA A 111 -11.75 20.79 14.86
N HIS A 112 -10.69 20.04 15.18
CA HIS A 112 -10.51 19.44 16.49
C HIS A 112 -10.33 20.49 17.60
N ALA A 113 -9.50 21.52 17.37
CA ALA A 113 -9.32 22.62 18.32
C ALA A 113 -10.63 23.35 18.63
N ARG A 114 -11.46 23.62 17.60
CA ARG A 114 -12.80 24.20 17.80
C ARG A 114 -13.72 23.30 18.62
N MET A 115 -13.67 21.99 18.41
CA MET A 115 -14.43 21.03 19.23
C MET A 115 -14.00 21.08 20.70
N VAL A 116 -12.70 21.11 20.97
CA VAL A 116 -12.17 21.15 22.34
C VAL A 116 -12.56 22.46 23.04
N LEU A 117 -12.35 23.60 22.37
CA LEU A 117 -12.66 24.93 22.91
C LEU A 117 -14.17 25.16 23.09
N GLY A 118 -14.98 24.63 22.18
CA GLY A 118 -16.44 24.76 22.22
C GLY A 118 -17.15 23.75 23.13
N SER A 119 -16.42 22.94 23.88
CA SER A 119 -16.98 21.83 24.67
C SER A 119 -17.96 22.26 25.78
N ALA A 120 -17.83 23.49 26.28
CA ALA A 120 -18.72 24.08 27.29
C ALA A 120 -19.81 25.00 26.72
N SER A 121 -19.89 25.13 25.39
CA SER A 121 -20.88 25.95 24.68
C SER A 121 -22.13 25.13 24.32
N ASP A 122 -23.26 25.82 24.15
CA ASP A 122 -24.49 25.22 23.59
C ASP A 122 -24.26 24.60 22.19
N GLU A 123 -23.21 25.03 21.48
CA GLU A 123 -22.81 24.49 20.17
C GLU A 123 -21.86 23.28 20.24
N ALA A 124 -21.56 22.74 21.43
CA ALA A 124 -20.60 21.65 21.61
C ALA A 124 -20.89 20.42 20.71
N LEU A 125 -22.17 20.05 20.56
CA LEU A 125 -22.59 18.94 19.71
C LEU A 125 -22.30 19.22 18.22
N LEU A 126 -22.52 20.46 17.78
CA LEU A 126 -22.24 20.89 16.40
C LEU A 126 -20.73 20.81 16.12
N HIS A 127 -19.89 21.37 16.99
CA HIS A 127 -18.44 21.32 16.80
C HIS A 127 -17.89 19.90 16.84
N ARG A 128 -18.41 19.03 17.72
CA ARG A 128 -18.07 17.61 17.73
C ARG A 128 -18.42 16.93 16.42
N ARG A 129 -19.60 17.20 15.87
CA ARG A 129 -20.02 16.59 14.59
C ARG A 129 -19.17 17.09 13.43
N ILE A 130 -18.84 18.38 13.39
CA ILE A 130 -17.95 18.97 12.38
C ILE A 130 -16.58 18.31 12.43
N ALA A 131 -15.98 18.17 13.62
CA ALA A 131 -14.69 17.51 13.77
C ALA A 131 -14.73 16.05 13.29
N GLN A 132 -15.76 15.29 13.63
CA GLN A 132 -15.93 13.91 13.14
C GLN A 132 -16.04 13.82 11.61
N VAL A 133 -16.82 14.71 10.99
CA VAL A 133 -16.97 14.74 9.53
C VAL A 133 -15.66 15.12 8.86
N LYS A 134 -14.96 16.13 9.39
CA LYS A 134 -13.65 16.56 8.88
C LYS A 134 -12.61 15.45 8.99
N GLU A 135 -12.59 14.75 10.11
CA GLU A 135 -11.72 13.62 10.34
C GLU A 135 -11.93 12.52 9.30
N ASN A 136 -13.18 12.15 9.02
CA ASN A 136 -13.51 11.15 8.00
C ASN A 136 -13.17 11.63 6.57
N GLN A 137 -13.38 12.91 6.27
CA GLN A 137 -13.00 13.49 4.98
C GLN A 137 -11.49 13.47 4.77
N CYS A 138 -10.71 13.82 5.80
CA CYS A 138 -9.25 13.78 5.74
C CYS A 138 -8.74 12.34 5.57
N GLN A 139 -9.33 11.38 6.29
CA GLN A 139 -9.00 9.97 6.14
C GLN A 139 -9.19 9.50 4.68
N ILE A 140 -10.35 9.80 4.07
CA ILE A 140 -10.63 9.46 2.67
C ILE A 140 -9.64 10.13 1.71
N ALA A 141 -9.27 11.39 1.97
CA ALA A 141 -8.32 12.12 1.14
C ALA A 141 -6.89 11.55 1.25
N VAL A 142 -6.45 11.18 2.46
CA VAL A 142 -5.14 10.56 2.69
C VAL A 142 -5.07 9.17 2.05
N GLU A 143 -6.14 8.38 2.10
CA GLU A 143 -6.23 7.10 1.37
C GLU A 143 -6.01 7.31 -0.15
N ASP A 144 -6.60 8.34 -0.76
CA ASP A 144 -6.37 8.67 -2.17
C ASP A 144 -4.94 9.17 -2.44
N VAL A 145 -4.38 10.00 -1.54
CA VAL A 145 -2.99 10.50 -1.65
C VAL A 145 -2.01 9.33 -1.60
N MET A 146 -2.20 8.40 -0.66
CA MET A 146 -1.40 7.18 -0.56
C MET A 146 -1.44 6.39 -1.87
N TYR A 147 -2.63 6.17 -2.40
CA TYR A 147 -2.81 5.46 -3.64
C TYR A 147 -2.07 6.13 -4.81
N LEU A 148 -2.21 7.45 -4.96
CA LEU A 148 -1.58 8.20 -6.04
C LEU A 148 -0.05 8.24 -5.92
N LEU A 149 0.50 8.28 -4.70
CA LEU A 149 1.95 8.17 -4.47
C LEU A 149 2.48 6.81 -4.92
N ILE A 150 1.78 5.72 -4.58
CA ILE A 150 2.14 4.37 -5.03
C ILE A 150 2.04 4.27 -6.56
N PHE A 151 0.96 4.80 -7.15
CA PHE A 151 0.79 4.84 -8.60
C PHE A 151 1.93 5.61 -9.28
N TYR A 152 2.32 6.76 -8.73
CA TYR A 152 3.46 7.53 -9.21
C TYR A 152 4.77 6.71 -9.14
N LYS A 153 5.01 5.94 -8.07
CA LYS A 153 6.18 5.05 -7.96
C LYS A 153 6.23 4.00 -9.06
N PHE A 154 5.09 3.38 -9.38
CA PHE A 154 5.00 2.46 -10.52
C PHE A 154 5.31 3.15 -11.85
N SER A 155 4.87 4.40 -12.02
CA SER A 155 5.21 5.23 -13.19
C SER A 155 6.72 5.53 -13.28
N GLU A 156 7.38 5.84 -12.16
CA GLU A 156 8.84 6.10 -12.11
C GLU A 156 9.65 4.89 -12.60
N ILE A 157 9.27 3.68 -12.18
CA ILE A 157 9.92 2.44 -12.61
C ILE A 157 9.45 1.95 -13.99
N ARG A 158 8.55 2.70 -14.65
CA ARG A 158 7.99 2.41 -15.98
C ARG A 158 7.24 1.07 -16.05
N VAL A 159 6.57 0.71 -14.96
CA VAL A 159 5.74 -0.48 -14.88
C VAL A 159 4.28 -0.06 -14.73
N PRO A 160 3.40 -0.38 -15.70
CA PRO A 160 1.98 -0.09 -15.55
C PRO A 160 1.40 -0.99 -14.46
N MET A 161 0.63 -0.43 -13.53
CA MET A 161 -0.12 -1.22 -12.55
C MET A 161 -1.11 -2.15 -13.26
N VAL A 162 -1.37 -3.33 -12.69
CA VAL A 162 -2.33 -4.29 -13.24
C VAL A 162 -3.72 -3.63 -13.24
N PRO A 163 -4.38 -3.51 -14.41
CA PRO A 163 -5.73 -2.97 -14.47
C PRO A 163 -6.74 -3.98 -13.91
N LYS A 164 -8.02 -3.63 -13.86
CA LYS A 164 -9.08 -4.56 -13.41
C LYS A 164 -8.95 -5.90 -14.11
N LEU A 165 -9.00 -7.02 -13.39
CA LEU A 165 -8.71 -8.33 -13.99
C LEU A 165 -9.63 -8.68 -15.17
N SER A 166 -10.87 -8.18 -15.16
CA SER A 166 -11.80 -8.32 -16.28
C SER A 166 -11.27 -7.75 -17.60
N SER A 167 -10.44 -6.70 -17.54
CA SER A 167 -9.78 -6.11 -18.71
C SER A 167 -8.56 -6.90 -19.21
N CYS A 168 -8.05 -7.84 -18.39
CA CYS A 168 -6.91 -8.70 -18.73
C CYS A 168 -7.33 -10.10 -19.21
N LEU A 169 -8.63 -10.35 -19.37
CA LEU A 169 -9.15 -11.63 -19.85
C LEU A 169 -9.17 -11.66 -21.39
N TYR A 170 -8.26 -12.43 -21.97
CA TYR A 170 -8.18 -12.65 -23.41
C TYR A 170 -8.62 -14.08 -23.71
N ASN A 171 -9.72 -14.25 -24.45
CA ASN A 171 -10.29 -15.56 -24.79
C ASN A 171 -10.54 -16.46 -23.56
N GLY A 172 -10.98 -15.88 -22.44
CA GLY A 172 -11.20 -16.62 -21.19
C GLY A 172 -9.92 -16.97 -20.40
N ARG A 173 -8.76 -16.50 -20.87
CA ARG A 173 -7.46 -16.66 -20.20
C ARG A 173 -6.98 -15.31 -19.67
N LEU A 174 -6.65 -15.26 -18.38
CA LEU A 174 -6.03 -14.10 -17.76
C LEU A 174 -4.57 -14.01 -18.21
N GLU A 175 -4.24 -12.92 -18.90
CA GLU A 175 -2.85 -12.59 -19.24
C GLU A 175 -2.54 -11.13 -18.90
N ILE A 176 -1.50 -10.94 -18.09
CA ILE A 176 -1.03 -9.63 -17.65
C ILE A 176 0.24 -9.31 -18.43
N LEU A 177 0.13 -8.42 -19.40
CA LEU A 177 1.21 -8.02 -20.30
C LEU A 177 1.44 -6.50 -20.21
N PRO A 178 2.69 -5.99 -20.27
CA PRO A 178 3.96 -6.73 -20.26
C PRO A 178 4.34 -7.31 -18.88
N SER A 179 5.24 -8.32 -18.87
CA SER A 179 5.67 -8.99 -17.64
C SER A 179 6.54 -8.11 -16.73
N LYS A 180 7.40 -7.24 -17.28
CA LYS A 180 8.17 -6.25 -16.50
C LYS A 180 8.91 -6.81 -15.27
N ASP A 181 9.26 -8.10 -15.32
CA ASP A 181 9.86 -8.83 -14.21
C ASP A 181 11.16 -8.15 -13.75
N TRP A 182 11.98 -7.72 -14.70
CA TRP A 182 13.26 -7.07 -14.42
C TRP A 182 13.08 -5.75 -13.68
N GLU A 183 12.18 -4.88 -14.16
CA GLU A 183 11.94 -3.59 -13.52
C GLU A 183 11.40 -3.75 -12.10
N LEU A 184 10.49 -4.71 -11.88
CA LEU A 184 9.96 -5.05 -10.55
C LEU A 184 11.01 -5.68 -9.63
N GLU A 185 11.90 -6.50 -10.15
CA GLU A 185 12.99 -7.09 -9.36
C GLU A 185 14.06 -6.03 -9.03
N SER A 186 14.31 -5.06 -9.92
CA SER A 186 15.40 -4.08 -9.78
C SER A 186 15.24 -3.07 -8.62
N ILE A 187 14.04 -2.96 -8.04
CA ILE A 187 13.80 -2.07 -6.89
C ILE A 187 14.28 -2.67 -5.56
N HIS A 188 14.66 -3.95 -5.55
CA HIS A 188 15.02 -4.71 -4.35
C HIS A 188 16.52 -5.04 -4.33
N SER A 189 17.10 -5.15 -3.12
CA SER A 189 18.48 -5.64 -2.97
C SER A 189 18.57 -7.14 -3.26
N SER A 190 19.78 -7.66 -3.46
CA SER A 190 20.01 -9.09 -3.73
C SER A 190 19.45 -10.00 -2.64
N GLU A 191 19.65 -9.63 -1.38
CA GLU A 191 19.20 -10.41 -0.21
C GLU A 191 17.68 -10.50 -0.16
N VAL A 192 17.00 -9.38 -0.46
CA VAL A 192 15.53 -9.31 -0.52
C VAL A 192 15.00 -10.10 -1.72
N LEU A 193 15.68 -10.04 -2.87
CA LEU A 193 15.28 -10.76 -4.08
C LEU A 193 15.26 -12.28 -3.88
N ASP A 194 16.19 -12.83 -3.12
CA ASP A 194 16.21 -14.27 -2.85
C ASP A 194 14.99 -14.71 -2.03
N MET A 195 14.59 -13.89 -1.05
CA MET A 195 13.34 -14.10 -0.30
C MET A 195 12.11 -13.97 -1.20
N ILE A 196 12.08 -12.98 -2.10
CA ILE A 196 10.97 -12.79 -3.06
C ILE A 196 10.84 -14.00 -4.00
N ARG A 197 11.95 -14.53 -4.52
CA ARG A 197 11.94 -15.71 -5.41
C ARG A 197 11.42 -16.96 -4.69
N GLU A 198 11.77 -17.13 -3.42
CA GLU A 198 11.22 -18.20 -2.58
C GLU A 198 9.70 -18.02 -2.40
N HIS A 199 9.24 -16.82 -2.05
CA HIS A 199 7.82 -16.50 -1.93
C HIS A 199 7.04 -16.77 -3.23
N ILE A 200 7.56 -16.33 -4.39
CA ILE A 200 6.96 -16.61 -5.70
C ILE A 200 6.84 -18.12 -5.92
N THR A 201 7.91 -18.87 -5.63
CA THR A 201 7.92 -20.33 -5.77
C THR A 201 6.87 -20.97 -4.87
N THR A 202 6.72 -20.50 -3.63
CA THR A 202 5.74 -21.01 -2.66
C THR A 202 4.30 -20.72 -3.08
N VAL A 203 3.99 -19.50 -3.56
CA VAL A 203 2.60 -19.11 -3.85
C VAL A 203 2.13 -19.51 -5.24
N THR A 204 3.05 -19.62 -6.22
CA THR A 204 2.72 -19.99 -7.60
C THR A 204 3.02 -21.46 -7.92
N GLY A 205 3.91 -22.11 -7.17
CA GLY A 205 4.46 -23.44 -7.50
C GLY A 205 5.50 -23.42 -8.63
N LEU A 206 5.80 -22.26 -9.21
CA LEU A 206 6.79 -22.11 -10.28
C LEU A 206 8.21 -22.11 -9.69
N ARG A 207 9.06 -23.03 -10.14
CA ARG A 207 10.47 -23.06 -9.72
C ARG A 207 11.21 -21.79 -10.16
N ALA A 208 12.13 -21.31 -9.33
CA ALA A 208 12.94 -20.11 -9.59
C ALA A 208 13.78 -20.16 -10.89
N LYS A 209 14.10 -21.35 -11.40
CA LYS A 209 14.84 -21.57 -12.67
C LYS A 209 13.97 -22.27 -13.72
N SER A 210 12.70 -21.87 -13.80
CA SER A 210 11.77 -22.40 -14.79
C SER A 210 12.17 -21.99 -16.20
N SER A 211 12.00 -22.91 -17.15
CA SER A 211 12.21 -22.58 -18.56
C SER A 211 11.12 -21.63 -19.06
N VAL A 212 11.38 -20.93 -20.16
CA VAL A 212 10.36 -20.09 -20.83
C VAL A 212 9.08 -20.90 -21.05
N THR A 213 9.18 -22.13 -21.54
CA THR A 213 8.03 -23.01 -21.78
C THR A 213 7.22 -23.31 -20.51
N GLU A 214 7.88 -23.49 -19.36
CA GLU A 214 7.20 -23.68 -18.07
C GLU A 214 6.49 -22.40 -17.61
N CYS A 215 7.07 -21.21 -17.82
CA CYS A 215 6.44 -19.94 -17.47
C CYS A 215 5.16 -19.65 -18.27
N TRP A 216 5.12 -20.08 -19.54
CA TRP A 216 3.95 -19.91 -20.42
C TRP A 216 2.91 -21.02 -20.26
N ALA A 217 3.20 -22.06 -19.47
CA ALA A 217 2.27 -23.14 -19.20
C ALA A 217 1.02 -22.60 -18.49
N THR A 218 -0.13 -23.10 -18.93
CA THR A 218 -1.42 -22.69 -18.38
C THR A 218 -1.75 -23.47 -17.12
N THR A 219 -2.36 -22.79 -16.16
CA THR A 219 -2.89 -23.36 -14.93
C THR A 219 -4.27 -22.75 -14.65
N GLN A 220 -5.03 -23.40 -13.77
CA GLN A 220 -6.34 -22.94 -13.34
C GLN A 220 -6.27 -22.51 -11.87
N VAL A 221 -6.77 -21.31 -11.58
CA VAL A 221 -6.76 -20.75 -10.22
C VAL A 221 -8.13 -20.13 -9.94
N ARG A 222 -8.68 -20.40 -8.76
CA ARG A 222 -9.91 -19.73 -8.32
C ARG A 222 -9.64 -18.26 -8.04
N GLN A 223 -10.50 -17.37 -8.52
CA GLN A 223 -10.31 -15.92 -8.38
C GLN A 223 -10.09 -15.46 -6.92
N PHE A 224 -10.83 -16.01 -5.96
CA PHE A 224 -10.66 -15.64 -4.55
C PHE A 224 -9.28 -16.05 -3.99
N LEU A 225 -8.70 -17.16 -4.48
CA LEU A 225 -7.35 -17.58 -4.10
C LEU A 225 -6.33 -16.59 -4.65
N LEU A 226 -6.53 -16.13 -5.88
CA LEU A 226 -5.69 -15.11 -6.49
C LEU A 226 -5.73 -13.79 -5.69
N ALA A 227 -6.93 -13.36 -5.27
CA ALA A 227 -7.09 -12.19 -4.41
C ALA A 227 -6.38 -12.34 -3.05
N ARG A 228 -6.49 -13.52 -2.44
CA ARG A 228 -5.82 -13.83 -1.17
C ARG A 228 -4.30 -13.83 -1.32
N VAL A 229 -3.77 -14.42 -2.39
CA VAL A 229 -2.32 -14.43 -2.70
C VAL A 229 -1.83 -13.00 -2.97
N TYR A 230 -2.61 -12.18 -3.67
CA TYR A 230 -2.27 -10.78 -3.94
C TYR A 230 -2.14 -9.98 -2.65
N VAL A 231 -3.14 -10.02 -1.77
CA VAL A 231 -3.11 -9.31 -0.48
C VAL A 231 -1.99 -9.85 0.41
N ALA A 232 -1.81 -11.17 0.50
CA ALA A 232 -0.71 -11.75 1.25
C ALA A 232 0.67 -11.31 0.73
N SER A 233 0.81 -11.14 -0.58
CA SER A 233 2.06 -10.68 -1.21
C SER A 233 2.30 -9.18 -1.01
N ILE A 234 1.26 -8.35 -0.92
CA ILE A 234 1.37 -6.96 -0.46
C ILE A 234 1.93 -6.91 0.96
N LEU A 235 1.34 -7.67 1.88
CA LEU A 235 1.79 -7.70 3.27
C LEU A 235 3.23 -8.24 3.37
N TYR A 236 3.59 -9.20 2.53
CA TYR A 236 4.95 -9.74 2.44
C TYR A 236 5.94 -8.68 1.96
N GLY A 237 5.64 -7.94 0.88
CA GLY A 237 6.49 -6.86 0.39
C GLY A 237 6.65 -5.71 1.37
N TYR A 238 5.59 -5.39 2.12
CA TYR A 238 5.63 -4.43 3.22
C TYR A 238 6.55 -4.91 4.36
N PHE A 239 6.38 -6.17 4.76
CA PHE A 239 7.22 -6.82 5.77
C PHE A 239 8.70 -6.81 5.37
N LEU A 240 9.01 -7.22 4.14
CA LEU A 240 10.38 -7.26 3.63
C LEU A 240 11.04 -5.87 3.68
N LYS A 241 10.31 -4.82 3.30
CA LYS A 241 10.81 -3.45 3.38
C LYS A 241 11.10 -3.03 4.82
N SER A 242 10.17 -3.31 5.73
CA SER A 242 10.28 -3.01 7.16
C SER A 242 11.49 -3.72 7.80
N VAL A 243 11.63 -5.03 7.57
CA VAL A 243 12.68 -5.84 8.19
C VAL A 243 14.05 -5.58 7.58
N SER A 244 14.14 -5.36 6.25
CA SER A 244 15.39 -4.96 5.59
C SER A 244 15.92 -3.64 6.14
N LEU A 245 15.05 -2.64 6.30
CA LEU A 245 15.48 -1.36 6.87
C LEU A 245 15.96 -1.52 8.31
N ARG A 246 15.23 -2.26 9.14
CA ARG A 246 15.63 -2.55 10.51
C ARG A 246 16.97 -3.27 10.58
N TYR A 247 17.16 -4.30 9.77
CA TYR A 247 18.40 -5.05 9.65
C TYR A 247 19.58 -4.13 9.31
N HIS A 248 19.44 -3.28 8.29
CA HIS A 248 20.50 -2.37 7.89
C HIS A 248 20.79 -1.31 8.96
N LEU A 249 19.77 -0.82 9.67
CA LEU A 249 19.96 0.11 10.78
C LEU A 249 20.71 -0.54 11.94
N GLU A 250 20.31 -1.72 12.37
CA GLU A 250 20.98 -2.46 13.45
C GLU A 250 22.43 -2.78 13.07
N ARG A 251 22.67 -3.24 11.84
CA ARG A 251 24.02 -3.50 11.33
C ARG A 251 24.89 -2.23 11.32
N ASN A 252 24.35 -1.10 10.86
CA ASN A 252 25.08 0.15 10.82
C ASN A 252 25.39 0.69 12.23
N LEU A 253 24.49 0.52 13.19
CA LEU A 253 24.73 0.88 14.58
C LEU A 253 25.81 -0.01 15.23
N SER A 254 25.76 -1.32 14.98
CA SER A 254 26.81 -2.25 15.44
C SER A 254 28.18 -1.86 14.88
N LEU A 255 28.27 -1.56 13.58
CA LEU A 255 29.50 -1.07 12.94
C LEU A 255 30.01 0.25 13.57
N ALA A 256 29.12 1.22 13.77
CA ALA A 256 29.48 2.49 14.41
C ALA A 256 29.98 2.30 15.86
N ASN A 257 29.40 1.36 16.61
CA ASN A 257 29.86 1.02 17.96
C ASN A 257 31.22 0.32 17.96
N HIS A 258 31.55 -0.45 16.91
CA HIS A 258 32.88 -1.03 16.74
C HIS A 258 33.93 0.03 16.36
N ASP A 259 33.59 1.01 15.54
CA ASP A 259 34.49 2.12 15.16
C ASP A 259 34.76 3.09 16.33
N LEU A 260 33.78 3.32 17.20
CA LEU A 260 33.94 4.16 18.40
C LEU A 260 34.96 3.58 19.41
N HIS A 261 35.26 2.28 19.33
CA HIS A 261 36.30 1.66 20.14
C HIS A 261 37.73 1.86 19.59
N LEU A 262 37.91 2.40 18.37
CA LEU A 262 39.23 2.56 17.73
C LEU A 262 39.64 3.99 17.38
N GLY A 263 38.85 5.01 17.73
CA GLY A 263 39.36 6.37 17.89
C GLY A 263 38.65 7.45 17.09
N HIS A 264 38.31 8.50 17.83
CA HIS A 264 38.03 9.87 17.41
C HIS A 264 36.76 10.15 16.58
N ARG A 265 35.87 10.90 17.24
CA ARG A 265 34.71 11.66 16.74
C ARG A 265 34.77 11.99 15.24
N THR A 266 33.90 11.35 14.47
CA THR A 266 33.37 11.94 13.24
C THR A 266 31.89 12.19 13.44
N SER A 267 31.50 13.46 13.42
CA SER A 267 30.11 13.90 13.42
C SER A 267 29.46 13.42 12.12
N VAL A 268 28.55 12.45 12.21
CA VAL A 268 27.76 12.00 11.06
C VAL A 268 26.49 12.84 11.00
N MET A 269 26.51 13.86 10.15
CA MET A 269 25.33 14.60 9.72
C MET A 269 24.65 13.79 8.61
N PHE A 270 23.48 13.21 8.89
CA PHE A 270 22.68 12.51 7.89
C PHE A 270 21.95 13.52 7.00
N SER A 271 22.38 13.65 5.75
CA SER A 271 21.56 14.20 4.68
C SER A 271 20.77 13.06 4.04
N TYR A 272 19.48 13.00 4.34
CA TYR A 272 18.50 12.32 3.48
C TYR A 272 18.12 13.32 2.39
N GLY A 273 18.73 13.20 1.22
CA GLY A 273 18.55 14.15 0.13
C GLY A 273 18.93 13.55 -1.22
N PHE A 274 17.90 13.42 -2.07
CA PHE A 274 17.91 13.68 -3.50
C PHE A 274 19.29 13.88 -4.17
N LYS A 275 19.60 13.05 -5.17
CA LYS A 275 20.84 13.16 -5.96
C LYS A 275 20.83 14.45 -6.78
N ASP A 276 21.74 15.36 -6.45
CA ASP A 276 22.30 16.31 -7.43
C ASP A 276 23.82 16.08 -7.52
N ALA A 277 24.27 15.85 -8.75
CA ALA A 277 25.68 15.72 -9.10
C ALA A 277 26.31 17.11 -9.23
N ILE A 278 27.55 17.29 -8.74
CA ILE A 278 28.66 18.05 -9.38
C ILE A 278 29.91 18.06 -8.45
N PHE A 279 31.08 17.83 -9.06
CA PHE A 279 32.47 17.98 -8.58
C PHE A 279 33.02 16.89 -7.62
N GLY A 280 34.22 16.32 -7.74
CA GLY A 280 35.38 16.51 -8.61
C GLY A 280 36.67 16.01 -7.90
N HIS A 281 37.21 14.87 -8.35
CA HIS A 281 38.63 14.40 -8.40
C HIS A 281 39.63 14.38 -7.21
N LEU A 282 40.33 13.22 -7.09
CA LEU A 282 41.72 12.90 -6.57
C LEU A 282 41.89 12.82 -5.02
N SER A 283 42.63 11.89 -4.37
CA SER A 283 43.82 11.08 -4.72
C SER A 283 44.07 9.89 -3.74
N ASN A 284 44.80 8.87 -4.22
CA ASN A 284 45.32 7.64 -3.59
C ASN A 284 46.16 7.75 -2.29
N MET A 285 46.13 6.72 -1.41
CA MET A 285 47.20 5.70 -1.17
C MET A 285 46.87 4.78 0.05
N PRO A 286 47.34 3.51 0.08
CA PRO A 286 46.99 2.51 1.09
C PRO A 286 48.01 2.44 2.23
N SER A 287 47.54 2.19 3.47
CA SER A 287 48.42 1.82 4.58
C SER A 287 48.18 0.37 4.99
N LEU A 288 49.22 -0.44 4.74
CA LEU A 288 49.43 -1.80 5.23
C LEU A 288 49.59 -1.76 6.76
N GLY A 289 48.82 -2.58 7.49
CA GLY A 289 48.89 -2.67 8.95
C GLY A 289 48.31 -3.98 9.45
N GLN A 290 49.20 -4.92 9.74
CA GLN A 290 48.97 -6.31 10.07
C GLN A 290 48.38 -6.51 11.48
N GLY A 291 47.41 -7.42 11.62
CA GLY A 291 47.32 -8.33 12.76
C GLY A 291 46.42 -7.93 13.94
N LEU A 292 45.17 -8.37 13.90
CA LEU A 292 44.59 -9.21 14.95
C LEU A 292 43.28 -9.83 14.41
N ILE A 293 43.28 -11.13 14.16
CA ILE A 293 42.05 -11.87 13.87
C ILE A 293 41.26 -11.95 15.17
N ARG A 294 40.26 -11.07 15.34
CA ARG A 294 39.12 -11.31 16.23
C ARG A 294 38.05 -12.00 15.38
N PRO A 295 37.21 -12.88 15.95
CA PRO A 295 36.28 -13.67 15.16
C PRO A 295 35.39 -12.69 14.41
N GLU A 296 35.47 -12.80 13.08
CA GLU A 296 34.50 -12.27 12.15
C GLU A 296 33.16 -12.84 12.63
N GLU A 297 32.39 -12.07 13.40
CA GLU A 297 30.99 -12.37 13.62
C GLU A 297 30.42 -12.46 12.20
N GLU A 298 30.16 -13.69 11.75
CA GLU A 298 29.62 -13.97 10.43
C GLU A 298 28.49 -12.98 10.21
N ILE A 299 28.65 -12.12 9.19
CA ILE A 299 27.65 -11.13 8.83
C ILE A 299 26.36 -11.92 8.58
N GLU A 300 25.44 -11.90 9.55
CA GLU A 300 24.21 -12.66 9.48
C GLU A 300 23.47 -12.21 8.22
N ASP A 301 23.27 -13.13 7.28
CA ASP A 301 22.47 -12.89 6.09
C ASP A 301 21.06 -12.42 6.51
N LEU A 302 20.43 -11.54 5.72
CA LEU A 302 19.09 -10.98 6.02
C LEU A 302 18.09 -12.11 6.28
N LYS A 303 18.23 -13.23 5.58
CA LYS A 303 17.40 -14.41 5.80
C LYS A 303 17.59 -15.01 7.19
N CYS A 304 18.83 -15.18 7.65
CA CYS A 304 19.15 -15.64 9.00
C CYS A 304 18.61 -14.67 10.06
N TYR A 305 18.77 -13.36 9.82
CA TYR A 305 18.22 -12.32 10.67
C TYR A 305 16.70 -12.45 10.79
N VAL A 306 15.97 -12.62 9.67
CA VAL A 306 14.51 -12.82 9.68
C VAL A 306 14.12 -14.10 10.45
N MET A 307 14.88 -15.18 10.28
CA MET A 307 14.63 -16.45 10.96
C MET A 307 14.90 -16.40 12.47
N SER A 308 15.73 -15.47 12.95
CA SER A 308 16.03 -15.30 14.38
C SER A 308 14.97 -14.51 15.14
N PHE A 309 14.00 -13.88 14.45
CA PHE A 309 12.94 -13.13 15.12
C PHE A 309 12.06 -14.01 16.01
N HIS A 310 11.77 -13.49 17.20
CA HIS A 310 10.60 -13.93 17.93
C HIS A 310 9.32 -13.66 17.11
N PRO A 311 8.36 -14.60 17.05
CA PRO A 311 7.15 -14.46 16.23
C PRO A 311 6.38 -13.15 16.45
N GLY A 312 6.35 -12.64 17.69
CA GLY A 312 5.68 -11.37 18.02
C GLY A 312 6.39 -10.13 17.46
N SER A 313 7.71 -10.15 17.32
CA SER A 313 8.48 -9.07 16.70
C SER A 313 8.36 -9.10 15.18
N LEU A 314 8.30 -10.30 14.60
CA LEU A 314 8.03 -10.50 13.17
C LEU A 314 6.65 -9.95 12.78
N GLN A 315 5.63 -10.24 13.60
CA GLN A 315 4.27 -9.77 13.38
C GLN A 315 4.18 -8.24 13.34
N ARG A 316 4.94 -7.53 14.19
CA ARG A 316 4.99 -6.06 14.17
C ARG A 316 5.56 -5.52 12.85
N CYS A 317 6.55 -6.19 12.27
CA CYS A 317 7.12 -5.79 10.98
C CYS A 317 6.15 -6.01 9.81
N ALA A 318 5.24 -6.99 9.94
CA ALA A 318 4.24 -7.32 8.93
C ALA A 318 2.92 -6.55 9.07
N ARG A 319 2.71 -5.82 10.17
CA ARG A 319 1.50 -5.05 10.42
C ARG A 319 1.57 -3.69 9.71
N LEU A 320 0.54 -3.36 8.94
CA LEU A 320 0.36 -2.00 8.40
C LEU A 320 0.23 -1.01 9.56
N ARG A 321 0.87 0.16 9.45
CA ARG A 321 0.93 1.11 10.57
C ARG A 321 -0.36 1.89 10.72
N SER A 322 -1.01 2.20 9.60
CA SER A 322 -2.15 3.09 9.56
C SER A 322 -3.45 2.42 9.11
N LYS A 323 -4.56 2.91 9.66
CA LYS A 323 -5.91 2.55 9.22
C LYS A 323 -6.13 2.89 7.74
N GLU A 324 -5.56 4.00 7.27
CA GLU A 324 -5.61 4.43 5.88
C GLU A 324 -4.97 3.39 4.95
N ALA A 325 -3.80 2.84 5.31
CA ALA A 325 -3.14 1.77 4.56
C ALA A 325 -3.97 0.48 4.53
N VAL A 326 -4.56 0.08 5.65
CA VAL A 326 -5.46 -1.09 5.72
C VAL A 326 -6.65 -0.93 4.79
N ASN A 327 -7.31 0.24 4.82
CA ASN A 327 -8.46 0.52 3.95
C ASN A 327 -8.06 0.60 2.48
N LEU A 328 -6.87 1.14 2.18
CA LEU A 328 -6.34 1.22 0.83
C LEU A 328 -6.12 -0.19 0.25
N VAL A 329 -5.44 -1.08 0.97
CA VAL A 329 -5.21 -2.47 0.51
C VAL A 329 -6.53 -3.18 0.27
N GLY A 330 -7.50 -3.03 1.19
CA GLY A 330 -8.85 -3.59 1.04
C GLY A 330 -9.57 -3.03 -0.19
N SER A 331 -9.61 -1.71 -0.33
CA SER A 331 -10.31 -1.02 -1.42
C SER A 331 -9.68 -1.31 -2.79
N TYR A 332 -8.35 -1.30 -2.88
CA TYR A 332 -7.61 -1.60 -4.10
C TYR A 332 -7.80 -3.07 -4.50
N SER A 333 -7.66 -4.01 -3.56
CA SER A 333 -7.91 -5.43 -3.83
C SER A 333 -9.35 -5.68 -4.29
N CYS A 334 -10.33 -5.10 -3.60
CA CYS A 334 -11.72 -5.15 -4.06
C CYS A 334 -11.89 -4.55 -5.46
N ALA A 335 -11.24 -3.44 -5.79
CA ALA A 335 -11.35 -2.83 -7.11
C ALA A 335 -10.67 -3.64 -8.22
N LEU A 336 -9.56 -4.32 -7.92
CA LEU A 336 -8.82 -5.18 -8.84
C LEU A 336 -9.57 -6.48 -9.16
N PHE A 337 -10.17 -7.10 -8.13
CA PHE A 337 -10.79 -8.41 -8.22
C PHE A 337 -12.32 -8.38 -8.34
N ASN A 338 -13.03 -7.30 -8.01
CA ASN A 338 -14.49 -7.30 -8.12
C ASN A 338 -14.95 -7.13 -9.57
N ASN A 339 -15.71 -8.11 -10.02
CA ASN A 339 -16.54 -8.00 -11.21
C ASN A 339 -17.92 -7.45 -10.77
N LYS A 340 -18.15 -6.14 -10.88
CA LYS A 340 -19.44 -5.53 -10.49
C LYS A 340 -20.62 -5.96 -11.38
N GLU A 341 -20.41 -6.84 -12.37
CA GLU A 341 -21.42 -7.22 -13.35
C GLU A 341 -22.13 -8.56 -13.10
N SER A 342 -21.75 -9.38 -12.12
CA SER A 342 -22.48 -10.62 -11.81
C SER A 342 -23.19 -10.56 -10.47
N GLY A 343 -24.47 -10.20 -10.49
CA GLY A 343 -25.42 -10.41 -9.39
C GLY A 343 -25.73 -11.89 -9.12
N SER A 344 -24.72 -12.76 -9.14
CA SER A 344 -24.83 -14.19 -8.87
C SER A 344 -23.77 -14.59 -7.85
N VAL A 345 -24.22 -15.05 -6.68
CA VAL A 345 -23.41 -15.38 -5.50
C VAL A 345 -22.76 -16.77 -5.60
N GLU A 346 -22.75 -17.42 -6.76
CA GLU A 346 -22.41 -18.85 -6.83
C GLU A 346 -21.31 -19.30 -7.81
N ASN A 347 -20.69 -18.43 -8.61
CA ASN A 347 -19.57 -18.89 -9.42
C ASN A 347 -18.24 -18.66 -8.69
N ASP A 348 -17.71 -19.77 -8.16
CA ASP A 348 -16.31 -19.97 -7.80
C ASP A 348 -15.48 -19.88 -9.10
N ASP A 349 -15.37 -18.67 -9.67
CA ASP A 349 -14.84 -18.40 -11.02
C ASP A 349 -13.41 -18.93 -11.13
N VAL A 350 -13.28 -20.09 -11.77
CA VAL A 350 -12.00 -20.69 -12.12
C VAL A 350 -11.43 -19.92 -13.31
N ILE A 351 -10.31 -19.23 -13.08
CA ILE A 351 -9.61 -18.45 -14.10
C ILE A 351 -8.48 -19.31 -14.67
N LEU A 352 -8.47 -19.46 -15.99
CA LEU A 352 -7.30 -19.99 -16.71
C LEU A 352 -6.24 -18.89 -16.80
N THR A 353 -5.01 -19.15 -16.40
CA THR A 353 -3.90 -18.17 -16.39
C THR A 353 -2.56 -18.83 -16.70
N SER A 354 -1.51 -18.06 -16.98
CA SER A 354 -0.14 -18.55 -17.07
C SER A 354 0.64 -18.36 -15.78
N PHE A 355 1.69 -19.16 -15.57
CA PHE A 355 2.63 -18.91 -14.48
C PHE A 355 3.34 -17.56 -14.62
N SER A 356 3.58 -17.08 -15.84
CA SER A 356 4.11 -15.73 -16.09
C SER A 356 3.19 -14.64 -15.57
N SER A 357 1.87 -14.76 -15.79
CA SER A 357 0.89 -13.80 -15.28
C SER A 357 0.74 -13.86 -13.76
N LEU A 358 0.81 -15.07 -13.17
CA LEU A 358 0.87 -15.23 -11.71
C LEU A 358 2.14 -14.58 -11.14
N LYS A 359 3.30 -14.81 -11.75
CA LYS A 359 4.57 -14.19 -11.35
C LYS A 359 4.49 -12.67 -11.41
N ARG A 360 4.00 -12.11 -12.52
CA ARG A 360 3.77 -10.66 -12.70
C ARG A 360 2.93 -10.06 -11.59
N LEU A 361 1.82 -10.74 -11.26
CA LEU A 361 0.87 -10.29 -10.26
C LEU A 361 1.47 -10.33 -8.84
N VAL A 362 2.24 -11.38 -8.52
CA VAL A 362 2.94 -11.49 -7.23
C VAL A 362 4.05 -10.46 -7.10
N LEU A 363 4.86 -10.24 -8.15
CA LEU A 363 5.88 -9.21 -8.16
C LEU A 363 5.29 -7.80 -7.98
N GLU A 364 4.16 -7.50 -8.65
CA GLU A 364 3.46 -6.24 -8.43
C GLU A 364 3.02 -6.07 -6.99
N ALA A 365 2.40 -7.10 -6.41
CA ALA A 365 1.91 -7.07 -5.05
C ALA A 365 3.06 -6.80 -4.06
N VAL A 366 4.20 -7.46 -4.24
CA VAL A 366 5.40 -7.24 -3.42
C VAL A 366 5.89 -5.80 -3.56
N ALA A 367 6.02 -5.29 -4.79
CA ALA A 367 6.42 -3.90 -5.04
C ALA A 367 5.42 -2.89 -4.43
N PHE A 368 4.12 -3.14 -4.58
CA PHE A 368 3.05 -2.34 -3.98
C PHE A 368 3.20 -2.28 -2.45
N GLY A 369 3.46 -3.42 -1.81
CA GLY A 369 3.71 -3.49 -0.37
C GLY A 369 4.93 -2.68 0.07
N SER A 370 6.03 -2.77 -0.67
CA SER A 370 7.23 -1.97 -0.40
C SER A 370 6.99 -0.47 -0.58
N PHE A 371 6.29 -0.05 -1.65
CA PHE A 371 5.93 1.36 -1.86
C PHE A 371 4.92 1.87 -0.84
N LEU A 372 4.00 1.03 -0.38
CA LEU A 372 3.07 1.36 0.70
C LEU A 372 3.82 1.70 1.99
N TRP A 373 4.84 0.92 2.34
CA TRP A 373 5.69 1.21 3.50
C TRP A 373 6.36 2.58 3.41
N GLU A 374 6.96 2.90 2.26
CA GLU A 374 7.60 4.20 2.00
C GLU A 374 6.59 5.36 2.02
N THR A 375 5.40 5.12 1.48
CA THR A 375 4.32 6.10 1.41
C THR A 375 3.77 6.41 2.80
N GLU A 376 3.53 5.39 3.63
CA GLU A 376 3.16 5.60 5.03
C GLU A 376 4.23 6.40 5.78
N ASP A 377 5.52 6.10 5.55
CA ASP A 377 6.62 6.80 6.19
C ASP A 377 6.69 8.28 5.78
N TYR A 378 6.57 8.54 4.47
CA TYR A 378 6.54 9.89 3.93
C TYR A 378 5.36 10.71 4.47
N ILE A 379 4.16 10.13 4.49
CA ILE A 379 2.97 10.84 4.94
C ILE A 379 3.02 11.08 6.45
N ASP A 380 3.45 10.11 7.26
CA ASP A 380 3.49 10.28 8.73
C ASP A 380 4.40 11.43 9.17
N ASN A 381 5.43 11.75 8.38
CA ASN A 381 6.30 12.91 8.59
C ASN A 381 5.59 14.28 8.38
N VAL A 382 4.48 14.33 7.65
CA VAL A 382 3.77 15.57 7.26
C VAL A 382 2.35 15.62 7.86
N TYR A 383 1.66 14.49 7.88
CA TYR A 383 0.30 14.31 8.38
C TYR A 383 0.29 13.08 9.30
N LYS A 384 0.03 13.29 10.59
CA LYS A 384 -0.01 12.20 11.56
C LYS A 384 -1.10 11.18 11.20
N LEU A 385 -0.69 9.97 10.85
CA LEU A 385 -1.58 8.87 10.52
C LEU A 385 -2.20 8.26 11.78
N LYS A 386 -3.31 7.53 11.62
CA LYS A 386 -3.96 6.84 12.74
C LYS A 386 -3.45 5.42 12.85
N ASP A 387 -2.95 5.08 14.03
CA ASP A 387 -2.62 3.71 14.39
C ASP A 387 -3.82 2.78 14.14
N ASP A 388 -3.56 1.65 13.47
CA ASP A 388 -4.52 0.56 13.28
C ASP A 388 -4.73 -0.26 14.57
#